data_AF-A0A0B1S840-F1
#
_entry.id   AF-A0A0B1S840-F1
#
_cell.length_a   1.000
_cell.length_b   1.000
_cell.length_c   1.000
_cell.angle_alpha   90.00
_cell.angle_beta   90.00
_cell.angle_gamma   90.00
#
_symmetry.space_group_name_H-M   'P 1'
#
loop_
_entity.id
_entity.type
_entity.pdbx_description
1 polymer ?
#
loop_
_entity_poly.entity_id
_entity_poly.type
_entity_poly.pdbx_seq_one_letter_code
_entity_poly.pdbx_strand_id
1 'polypeptide(L)'
;MLKRNLIAAKQELDEAKEDQNRSDTPAKKRVTKKAQKLYDKELKALEQYFNVRLPDMKMEHMKEIEAILLELQSYHDWLASYCRPLTVYKVPQPANL
;
A
#
# COMPACT_ATOMS: atom_id res chain seq x y z
N MET A 1 4.71 -12.12 0.00
CA MET A 1 4.45 -13.46 0.60
C MET A 1 3.06 -13.99 0.25
N LEU A 2 1.97 -13.23 0.44
CA LEU A 2 0.58 -13.67 0.17
C LEU A 2 0.35 -14.32 -1.21
N LYS A 3 0.82 -13.70 -2.31
CA LYS A 3 0.74 -14.28 -3.67
C LYS A 3 1.45 -15.64 -3.78
N ARG A 4 2.64 -15.78 -3.16
CA ARG A 4 3.39 -17.04 -3.19
C ARG A 4 2.66 -18.14 -2.42
N ASN A 5 2.11 -17.80 -1.25
CA ASN A 5 1.34 -18.74 -0.43
C ASN A 5 0.09 -19.23 -1.15
N LEU A 6 -0.66 -18.33 -1.81
CA LEU A 6 -1.84 -18.69 -2.57
C LEU A 6 -1.51 -19.61 -3.75
N ILE A 7 -0.41 -19.35 -4.46
CA ILE A 7 0.06 -20.22 -5.55
C ILE A 7 0.41 -21.61 -5.03
N ALA A 8 1.13 -21.70 -3.93
CA ALA A 8 1.47 -22.99 -3.30
C ALA A 8 0.21 -23.75 -2.84
N ALA A 9 -0.73 -23.07 -2.18
CA ALA A 9 -1.99 -23.66 -1.75
C ALA A 9 -2.87 -24.12 -2.94
N LYS A 10 -2.79 -23.43 -4.08
CA LYS A 10 -3.47 -23.84 -5.31
C LYS A 10 -2.85 -25.12 -5.88
N GLN A 11 -1.52 -25.20 -5.93
CA GLN A 11 -0.81 -26.40 -6.39
C GLN A 11 -1.17 -27.61 -5.54
N GLU A 12 -1.17 -27.47 -4.21
CA GLU A 12 -1.56 -28.54 -3.28
C GLU A 12 -3.02 -28.98 -3.47
N LEU A 13 -3.92 -28.03 -3.75
CA LEU A 13 -5.33 -28.34 -4.05
C LEU A 13 -5.49 -29.09 -5.38
N ASP A 14 -4.75 -28.69 -6.40
CA ASP A 14 -4.79 -29.33 -7.73
C ASP A 14 -4.24 -30.77 -7.64
N GLU A 15 -3.12 -30.97 -6.94
CA GLU A 15 -2.56 -32.31 -6.63
C GLU A 15 -3.55 -33.18 -5.85
N ALA A 16 -4.17 -32.64 -4.80
CA ALA A 16 -5.16 -33.37 -4.01
C ALA A 16 -6.43 -33.72 -4.80
N LYS A 17 -6.82 -32.89 -5.77
CA LYS A 17 -7.95 -33.17 -6.67
C LYS A 17 -7.60 -34.25 -7.68
N GLU A 18 -6.42 -34.20 -8.28
CA GLU A 18 -5.94 -35.26 -9.18
C GLU A 18 -5.89 -36.62 -8.48
N ASP A 19 -5.37 -36.66 -7.24
CA ASP A 19 -5.31 -37.88 -6.47
C ASP A 19 -6.68 -38.44 -6.11
N GLN A 20 -7.64 -37.57 -5.77
CA GLN A 20 -9.02 -37.98 -5.53
C GLN A 20 -9.67 -38.54 -6.81
N ASN A 21 -9.44 -37.92 -7.96
CA ASN A 21 -9.96 -38.40 -9.24
C ASN A 21 -9.38 -39.77 -9.63
N ARG A 22 -8.12 -40.06 -9.25
CA ARG A 22 -7.49 -41.37 -9.46
C ARG A 22 -8.04 -42.48 -8.56
N SER A 23 -8.56 -42.13 -7.37
CA SER A 23 -9.12 -43.10 -6.43
C SER A 23 -10.04 -42.39 -5.42
N ASP A 24 -11.35 -42.61 -5.52
CA ASP A 24 -12.33 -41.89 -4.69
C ASP A 24 -12.52 -42.57 -3.33
N THR A 25 -11.54 -42.40 -2.44
CA THR A 25 -11.62 -42.91 -1.06
C THR A 25 -12.04 -41.82 -0.06
N PRO A 26 -12.67 -42.18 1.08
CA PRO A 26 -13.01 -41.23 2.13
C PRO A 26 -11.79 -40.46 2.69
N ALA A 27 -10.61 -41.09 2.70
CA ALA A 27 -9.37 -40.44 3.11
C ALA A 27 -8.97 -39.32 2.14
N LYS A 28 -9.02 -39.58 0.82
CA LYS A 28 -8.69 -38.59 -0.22
C LYS A 28 -9.67 -37.41 -0.21
N LYS A 29 -10.98 -37.67 -0.05
CA LYS A 29 -11.99 -36.60 0.18
C LYS A 29 -11.63 -35.66 1.33
N ARG A 30 -11.11 -36.21 2.44
CA ARG A 30 -10.68 -35.39 3.60
C ARG A 30 -9.46 -34.54 3.29
N VAL A 31 -8.50 -35.07 2.53
CA VAL A 31 -7.29 -34.32 2.09
C VAL A 31 -7.68 -33.17 1.17
N THR A 32 -8.47 -33.44 0.13
CA THR A 32 -8.94 -32.40 -0.81
C THR A 32 -9.75 -31.31 -0.09
N LYS A 33 -10.59 -31.68 0.88
CA LYS A 33 -11.33 -30.72 1.71
C LYS A 33 -10.40 -29.86 2.58
N LYS A 34 -9.28 -30.39 3.08
CA LYS A 34 -8.28 -29.62 3.83
C LYS A 34 -7.52 -28.66 2.91
N ALA A 35 -7.06 -29.14 1.75
CA ALA A 35 -6.39 -28.31 0.76
C ALA A 35 -7.29 -27.17 0.26
N GLN A 36 -8.59 -27.44 0.03
CA GLN A 36 -9.55 -26.42 -0.35
C GLN A 36 -9.69 -25.33 0.73
N LYS A 37 -9.82 -25.72 1.99
CA LYS A 37 -9.88 -24.76 3.11
C LYS A 37 -8.62 -23.90 3.22
N LEU A 38 -7.44 -24.48 2.93
CA LEU A 38 -6.19 -23.73 2.93
C LEU A 38 -6.17 -22.72 1.80
N TYR A 39 -6.54 -23.13 0.58
CA TYR A 39 -6.67 -22.23 -0.57
C TYR A 39 -7.64 -21.07 -0.29
N ASP A 40 -8.84 -21.37 0.22
CA ASP A 40 -9.85 -20.35 0.53
C ASP A 40 -9.36 -19.37 1.59
N LYS A 41 -8.60 -19.85 2.58
CA LYS A 41 -7.99 -19.01 3.63
C LYS A 41 -6.96 -18.05 3.03
N GLU A 42 -6.05 -18.55 2.20
CA GLU A 42 -5.02 -17.70 1.56
C GLU A 42 -5.63 -16.72 0.57
N LEU A 43 -6.70 -17.12 -0.15
CA LEU A 43 -7.43 -16.24 -1.06
C LEU A 43 -8.08 -15.09 -0.30
N LYS A 44 -8.79 -15.40 0.79
CA LYS A 44 -9.42 -14.40 1.64
C LYS A 44 -8.40 -13.45 2.27
N ALA A 45 -7.23 -13.95 2.66
CA ALA A 45 -6.14 -13.10 3.16
C ALA A 45 -5.62 -12.13 2.09
N LEU A 46 -5.52 -12.58 0.83
CA LEU A 46 -5.12 -11.75 -0.29
C LEU A 46 -6.19 -10.69 -0.62
N GLU A 47 -7.47 -11.07 -0.64
CA GLU A 47 -8.59 -10.15 -0.82
C GLU A 47 -8.64 -9.10 0.28
N GLN A 48 -8.49 -9.49 1.54
CA GLN A 48 -8.45 -8.56 2.67
C GLN A 48 -7.28 -7.57 2.54
N TYR A 49 -6.13 -8.04 2.08
CA TYR A 49 -4.99 -7.16 1.84
C TYR A 49 -5.31 -6.11 0.75
N PHE A 50 -5.87 -6.53 -0.37
CA PHE A 50 -6.16 -5.61 -1.50
C PHE A 50 -7.32 -4.67 -1.23
N ASN A 51 -8.38 -5.13 -0.56
CA ASN A 51 -9.61 -4.37 -0.40
C ASN A 51 -9.62 -3.50 0.86
N VAL A 52 -8.76 -3.79 1.84
CA VAL A 52 -8.75 -3.06 3.12
C VAL A 52 -7.37 -2.45 3.35
N ARG A 53 -6.36 -3.30 3.56
CA ARG A 53 -5.04 -2.83 4.03
C ARG A 53 -4.34 -1.91 3.03
N LEU A 54 -4.38 -2.23 1.73
CA LEU A 54 -3.71 -1.44 0.71
C LEU A 54 -4.37 -0.05 0.53
N PRO A 55 -5.72 0.07 0.43
CA PRO A 55 -6.40 1.37 0.50
C PRO A 55 -6.08 2.17 1.75
N ASP A 56 -6.07 1.54 2.94
CA ASP A 56 -5.77 2.21 4.20
C ASP A 56 -4.36 2.81 4.19
N MET A 57 -3.35 2.02 3.81
CA MET A 57 -1.98 2.50 3.67
C MET A 57 -1.87 3.63 2.65
N LYS A 58 -2.59 3.54 1.52
CA LYS A 58 -2.61 4.61 0.53
C LYS A 58 -3.16 5.91 1.12
N MET A 59 -4.25 5.83 1.89
CA MET A 59 -4.85 7.00 2.54
C MET A 59 -3.92 7.60 3.58
N GLU A 60 -3.23 6.78 4.38
CA GLU A 60 -2.24 7.25 5.35
C GLU A 60 -1.08 7.98 4.66
N HIS A 61 -0.50 7.39 3.62
CA HIS A 61 0.57 8.04 2.86
C HIS A 61 0.11 9.33 2.16
N MET A 62 -1.14 9.40 1.69
CA MET A 62 -1.68 10.64 1.14
C MET A 62 -1.74 11.75 2.19
N LYS A 63 -2.14 11.44 3.43
CA LYS A 63 -2.15 12.41 4.53
C LYS A 63 -0.74 12.86 4.91
N GLU A 64 0.22 11.95 4.94
CA GLU A 64 1.63 12.28 5.19
C GLU A 64 2.18 13.24 4.13
N ILE A 65 1.90 12.97 2.84
CA ILE A 65 2.30 13.85 1.74
C ILE A 65 1.64 15.22 1.86
N GLU A 66 0.35 15.27 2.17
CA GLU A 66 -0.38 16.54 2.35
C GLU A 66 0.21 17.36 3.50
N ALA A 67 0.54 16.73 4.63
CA ALA A 67 1.19 17.39 5.75
C ALA A 67 2.55 17.99 5.35
N ILE A 68 3.39 17.23 4.64
CA ILE A 68 4.69 17.72 4.14
C ILE A 68 4.50 18.92 3.21
N LEU A 69 3.51 18.87 2.31
CA LEU A 69 3.23 19.98 1.40
C LEU A 69 2.80 21.25 2.15
N LEU A 70 1.98 21.11 3.19
CA LEU A 70 1.57 22.23 4.03
C LEU A 70 2.75 22.85 4.79
N GLU A 71 3.66 22.02 5.32
CA GLU A 71 4.88 22.50 5.97
C GLU A 71 5.79 23.25 5.00
N LEU A 72 6.01 22.69 3.80
CA LEU A 72 6.80 23.35 2.75
C LEU A 72 6.19 24.68 2.32
N GLN A 73 4.86 24.73 2.16
CA GLN A 73 4.15 25.96 1.82
C GLN A 73 4.30 27.01 2.94
N SER A 74 4.12 26.61 4.20
CA SER A 74 4.31 27.50 5.35
C SER A 74 5.73 28.04 5.42
N TYR A 75 6.73 27.21 5.16
CA TYR A 75 8.13 27.64 5.14
C TYR A 75 8.42 28.61 3.99
N HIS A 76 7.89 28.33 2.79
CA HIS A 76 7.98 29.22 1.65
C HIS A 76 7.36 30.59 1.94
N ASP A 77 6.17 30.62 2.55
CA ASP A 77 5.48 31.87 2.88
C ASP A 77 6.22 32.66 3.96
N TRP A 78 6.81 31.97 4.95
CA TRP A 78 7.70 32.59 5.93
C TRP A 78 8.92 33.22 5.27
N LEU A 79 9.64 32.50 4.39
CA LEU A 79 10.77 33.06 3.65
C LEU A 79 10.36 34.24 2.76
N ALA A 80 9.23 34.11 2.06
CA ALA A 80 8.70 35.17 1.21
C ALA A 80 8.38 36.43 2.01
N SER A 81 7.90 36.30 3.26
CA SER A 81 7.63 37.44 4.14
C SER A 81 8.89 38.26 4.46
N TYR A 82 10.06 37.61 4.54
CA TYR A 82 11.34 38.28 4.74
C TYR A 82 11.92 38.86 3.43
N CYS A 83 11.83 38.11 2.33
CA CYS A 83 12.45 38.49 1.06
C CYS A 83 11.66 39.56 0.29
N ARG A 84 10.32 39.56 0.35
CA ARG A 84 9.49 40.51 -0.42
C ARG A 84 9.75 41.98 -0.06
N PRO A 85 9.91 42.38 1.20
CA PRO A 85 10.26 43.77 1.53
C PRO A 85 11.62 44.20 0.94
N LEU A 86 12.59 43.28 0.87
CA LEU A 86 13.93 43.57 0.37
C LEU A 86 13.94 43.88 -1.14
N THR A 87 13.02 43.32 -1.92
CA THR A 87 12.93 43.62 -3.37
C THR A 87 12.45 45.04 -3.67
N VAL A 88 11.80 45.68 -2.69
CA VAL A 88 11.26 47.04 -2.80
C VAL A 88 12.14 48.05 -2.04
N TYR A 89 13.09 47.57 -1.23
CA TYR A 89 13.98 48.42 -0.46
C TYR A 89 14.91 49.21 -1.38
N LYS A 90 14.65 50.52 -1.51
CA LYS A 90 15.56 51.44 -2.18
C LYS A 90 16.56 52.00 -1.16
N VAL A 91 17.85 51.83 -1.43
CA VAL A 91 18.89 52.50 -0.66
C VAL A 91 18.74 54.01 -0.86
N PRO A 92 18.55 54.81 0.21
CA PRO A 92 18.53 56.26 0.08
C PRO A 92 19.90 56.72 -0.44
N GLN A 93 19.93 57.29 -1.65
CA GLN A 93 21.13 57.99 -2.11
C GLN A 93 21.21 59.33 -1.38
N PRO A 94 22.34 59.68 -0.76
CA PRO A 94 22.54 61.01 -0.20
C PRO A 94 22.46 62.04 -1.33
N ALA A 95 21.81 63.18 -1.06
CA ALA A 95 21.46 64.21 -2.05
C ALA A 95 22.66 64.90 -2.75
N ASN A 96 23.89 64.50 -2.45
CA ASN A 96 25.12 65.20 -2.83
C ASN A 96 26.05 64.36 -3.73
N LEU A 97 25.51 63.42 -4.50
CA LEU A 97 26.23 62.72 -5.58
C LEU A 97 25.62 63.09 -6.94
#